data_AF-A0AAW9MVS1-F1
#
_entry.id   AF-A0AAW9MVS1-F1
#
_cell.length_a   1.000
_cell.length_b   1.000
_cell.length_c   1.000
_cell.angle_alpha   90.00
_cell.angle_beta   90.00
_cell.angle_gamma   90.00
#
_symmetry.space_group_name_H-M   'P 1'
#
loop_
_entity.id
_entity.type
_entity.pdbx_description
1 polymer ?
#
loop_
_entity_poly.entity_id
_entity_poly.type
_entity_poly.pdbx_seq_one_letter_code
_entity_poly.pdbx_strand_id
1 'polypeptide(L)'
;MTVKKVSYKDLEKEKIDNEDLIESAKKGLVYEKDGKFYTFKMVRATKCRIDVVDDNLDEILEEFRKDFPFMTYICQKDEQVRKFDKIAKKRVKIETLLPSKIELDKEEVDAMKSFLSEAIVIPCIDTEKGPVMCAQHEQLYYIDSKKYKKIDIVYVDEDKKILKAREKAEKAGVNNIKDCKLV
;
A
#
# COMPACT_ATOMS: atom_id res chain seq x y z
N MET A 1 -2.81 3.98 -23.23
CA MET A 1 -1.58 4.18 -22.44
C MET A 1 -1.84 3.61 -21.05
N THR A 2 -0.81 3.16 -20.32
CA THR A 2 -0.99 2.39 -19.07
C THR A 2 -0.61 3.24 -17.86
N VAL A 3 -1.45 3.28 -16.83
CA VAL A 3 -1.11 3.90 -15.53
C VAL A 3 0.07 3.16 -14.90
N LYS A 4 1.09 3.89 -14.48
CA LYS A 4 2.26 3.33 -13.79
C LYS A 4 2.32 3.83 -12.36
N LYS A 5 2.46 2.92 -11.39
CA LYS A 5 2.89 3.27 -10.05
C LYS A 5 4.37 3.66 -10.06
N VAL A 6 4.71 4.82 -9.50
CA VAL A 6 6.06 5.37 -9.53
C VAL A 6 6.73 5.24 -8.17
N SER A 7 7.93 4.69 -8.16
CA SER A 7 8.78 4.64 -6.96
C SER A 7 9.64 5.89 -6.87
N TYR A 8 10.07 6.28 -5.66
CA TYR A 8 10.99 7.41 -5.50
C TYR A 8 12.32 7.19 -6.22
N LYS A 9 12.80 5.94 -6.31
CA LYS A 9 14.02 5.57 -7.04
C LYS A 9 13.90 5.87 -8.53
N ASP A 10 12.70 5.80 -9.10
CA ASP A 10 12.44 6.20 -10.49
C ASP A 10 12.50 7.72 -10.63
N LEU A 11 11.89 8.47 -9.70
CA LEU A 11 11.93 9.94 -9.70
C LEU A 11 13.33 10.53 -9.49
N GLU A 12 14.14 9.92 -8.60
CA GLU A 12 15.52 10.36 -8.35
C GLU A 12 16.41 10.20 -9.60
N LYS A 13 16.21 9.15 -10.38
CA LYS A 13 16.92 8.96 -11.66
C LYS A 13 16.57 10.05 -12.67
N GLU A 14 15.32 10.50 -12.66
CA GLU A 14 14.81 11.57 -13.53
C GLU A 14 15.18 12.97 -13.03
N LYS A 15 15.85 13.09 -11.86
CA LYS A 15 16.27 14.35 -11.25
C LYS A 15 15.11 15.33 -11.03
N ILE A 16 13.94 14.81 -10.66
CA ILE A 16 12.77 15.64 -10.36
C ILE A 16 12.95 16.30 -8.99
N ASP A 17 13.04 17.63 -8.96
CA ASP A 17 13.20 18.42 -7.75
C ASP A 17 11.82 18.84 -7.19
N ASN A 18 11.11 17.86 -6.61
CA ASN A 18 9.83 18.09 -5.92
C ASN A 18 9.77 17.21 -4.67
N GLU A 19 10.04 17.81 -3.51
CA GLU A 19 10.13 17.10 -2.23
C GLU A 19 8.83 16.38 -1.85
N ASP A 20 7.66 17.01 -2.05
CA ASP A 20 6.35 16.42 -1.74
C ASP A 20 6.06 15.18 -2.59
N LEU A 21 6.44 15.24 -3.88
CA LEU A 21 6.33 14.14 -4.81
C LEU A 21 7.27 12.99 -4.39
N ILE A 22 8.53 13.29 -4.06
CA ILE A 22 9.50 12.30 -3.60
C ILE A 22 9.03 11.64 -2.30
N GLU A 23 8.55 12.41 -1.33
CA GLU A 23 8.07 11.88 -0.05
C GLU A 23 6.88 10.93 -0.25
N SER A 24 5.99 11.27 -1.18
CA SER A 24 4.83 10.44 -1.50
C SER A 24 5.21 9.20 -2.32
N ALA A 25 6.19 9.32 -3.20
CA ALA A 25 6.72 8.19 -3.96
C ALA A 25 7.47 7.19 -3.09
N LYS A 26 8.15 7.66 -2.01
CA LYS A 26 8.74 6.80 -0.97
C LYS A 26 7.70 5.93 -0.25
N LYS A 27 6.42 6.28 -0.36
CA LYS A 27 5.29 5.55 0.23
C LYS A 27 4.51 4.74 -0.80
N GLY A 28 4.93 4.76 -2.07
CA GLY A 28 4.20 4.13 -3.17
C GLY A 28 2.82 4.76 -3.41
N LEU A 29 2.70 6.07 -3.22
CA LEU A 29 1.44 6.80 -3.40
C LEU A 29 1.42 7.70 -4.64
N VAL A 30 2.40 7.54 -5.53
CA VAL A 30 2.51 8.32 -6.76
C VAL A 30 2.20 7.43 -7.96
N TYR A 31 1.36 7.95 -8.85
CA TYR A 31 0.98 7.32 -10.11
C TYR A 31 1.30 8.28 -11.25
N GLU A 32 1.75 7.74 -12.37
CA GLU A 32 2.03 8.50 -13.59
C GLU A 32 1.13 8.01 -14.71
N LYS A 33 0.58 8.96 -15.45
CA LYS A 33 -0.10 8.71 -16.72
C LYS A 33 0.08 9.93 -17.62
N ASP A 34 0.47 9.66 -18.87
CA ASP A 34 0.65 10.64 -19.93
C ASP A 34 1.58 11.80 -19.54
N GLY A 35 2.65 11.48 -18.78
CA GLY A 35 3.63 12.46 -18.30
C GLY A 35 3.15 13.32 -17.11
N LYS A 36 1.96 13.04 -16.57
CA LYS A 36 1.45 13.71 -15.37
C LYS A 36 1.55 12.79 -14.16
N PHE A 37 1.95 13.37 -13.04
CA PHE A 37 2.02 12.69 -11.75
C PHE A 37 0.81 13.01 -10.89
N TYR A 38 0.30 12.00 -10.20
CA TYR A 38 -0.82 12.06 -9.27
C TYR A 38 -0.35 11.55 -7.92
N THR A 39 -0.45 12.40 -6.92
CA THR A 39 0.06 12.16 -5.58
C THR A 39 -1.09 11.94 -4.61
N PHE A 40 -1.14 10.75 -4.02
CA PHE A 40 -2.10 10.44 -2.97
C PHE A 40 -1.48 10.68 -1.59
N LYS A 41 -2.12 11.50 -0.76
CA LYS A 41 -1.74 11.71 0.63
C LYS A 41 -2.78 11.15 1.56
N MET A 42 -2.42 10.12 2.33
CA MET A 42 -3.29 9.55 3.34
C MET A 42 -3.56 10.57 4.45
N VAL A 43 -4.84 10.88 4.69
CA VAL A 43 -5.27 11.82 5.75
C VAL A 43 -5.89 11.07 6.93
N ARG A 44 -6.63 10.00 6.64
CA ARG A 44 -7.15 9.03 7.62
C ARG A 44 -7.12 7.64 6.99
N ALA A 45 -7.38 6.61 7.80
CA ALA A 45 -7.40 5.21 7.37
C ALA A 45 -8.27 4.89 6.15
N THR A 46 -9.29 5.69 5.84
CA THR A 46 -10.18 5.47 4.68
C THR A 46 -10.40 6.76 3.87
N LYS A 47 -9.55 7.77 4.09
CA LYS A 47 -9.63 9.08 3.44
C LYS A 47 -8.25 9.51 2.97
N CYS A 48 -8.12 9.83 1.69
CA CYS A 48 -6.91 10.40 1.12
C CYS A 48 -7.20 11.72 0.39
N ARG A 49 -6.14 12.51 0.21
CA ARG A 49 -6.12 13.68 -0.65
C ARG A 49 -5.39 13.35 -1.95
N ILE A 50 -5.84 13.92 -3.06
CA ILE A 50 -5.15 13.93 -4.36
C ILE A 50 -4.79 15.37 -4.71
N ASP A 51 -3.65 15.56 -5.35
CA ASP A 51 -3.15 16.85 -5.83
C ASP A 51 -3.83 17.31 -7.13
N VAL A 52 -3.97 16.39 -8.09
CA VAL A 52 -4.49 16.66 -9.43
C VAL A 52 -5.81 15.93 -9.66
N VAL A 53 -6.76 16.62 -10.30
CA VAL A 53 -8.03 16.06 -10.76
C VAL A 53 -8.22 16.50 -12.20
N ASP A 54 -8.28 15.53 -13.11
CA ASP A 54 -8.52 15.74 -14.54
C ASP A 54 -9.19 14.50 -15.17
N ASP A 55 -9.25 14.44 -16.49
CA ASP A 55 -9.93 13.39 -17.25
C ASP A 55 -9.34 11.98 -17.04
N ASN A 56 -8.14 11.88 -16.47
CA ASN A 56 -7.50 10.59 -16.15
C ASN A 56 -7.88 10.03 -14.77
N LEU A 57 -8.64 10.79 -13.97
CA LEU A 57 -8.89 10.47 -12.56
C LEU A 57 -9.42 9.04 -12.36
N ASP A 58 -10.39 8.60 -13.16
CA ASP A 58 -11.02 7.30 -12.92
C ASP A 58 -10.03 6.14 -13.12
N GLU A 59 -9.19 6.18 -14.15
CA GLU A 59 -8.15 5.16 -14.37
C GLU A 59 -7.06 5.19 -13.30
N ILE A 60 -6.64 6.38 -12.86
CA ILE A 60 -5.69 6.54 -11.76
C ILE A 60 -6.27 5.95 -10.46
N LEU A 61 -7.56 6.18 -10.21
CA LEU A 61 -8.24 5.64 -9.04
C LEU A 61 -8.42 4.12 -9.09
N GLU A 62 -8.68 3.55 -10.27
CA GLU A 62 -8.70 2.10 -10.45
C GLU A 62 -7.36 1.47 -10.07
N GLU A 63 -6.24 2.04 -10.52
CA GLU A 63 -4.91 1.53 -10.15
C GLU A 63 -4.62 1.74 -8.66
N PHE A 64 -4.86 2.95 -8.14
CA PHE A 64 -4.66 3.26 -6.72
C PHE A 64 -5.44 2.35 -5.78
N ARG A 65 -6.67 1.98 -6.15
CA ARG A 65 -7.53 1.13 -5.32
C ARG A 65 -7.13 -0.35 -5.34
N LYS A 66 -6.26 -0.80 -6.23
CA LYS A 66 -5.65 -2.14 -6.12
C LYS A 66 -4.81 -2.25 -4.85
N ASP A 67 -4.08 -1.19 -4.52
CA ASP A 67 -3.24 -1.12 -3.31
C ASP A 67 -4.03 -0.69 -2.07
N PHE A 68 -5.05 0.18 -2.25
CA PHE A 68 -5.83 0.75 -1.15
C PHE A 68 -7.33 0.52 -1.33
N PRO A 69 -7.80 -0.75 -1.39
CA PRO A 69 -9.20 -1.06 -1.71
C PRO A 69 -10.18 -0.51 -0.67
N PHE A 70 -9.73 -0.36 0.58
CA PHE A 70 -10.48 0.16 1.72
C PHE A 70 -10.70 1.68 1.71
N MET A 71 -10.20 2.41 0.70
CA MET A 71 -10.47 3.84 0.55
C MET A 71 -11.96 4.10 0.33
N THR A 72 -12.52 5.00 1.13
CA THR A 72 -13.92 5.40 1.06
C THR A 72 -14.06 6.81 0.48
N TYR A 73 -13.10 7.70 0.77
CA TYR A 73 -13.17 9.11 0.39
C TYR A 73 -11.89 9.58 -0.28
N ILE A 74 -12.02 10.13 -1.48
CA ILE A 74 -10.96 10.86 -2.18
C ILE A 74 -11.35 12.33 -2.18
N CYS A 75 -10.45 13.19 -1.72
CA CYS A 75 -10.65 14.64 -1.72
C CYS A 75 -9.58 15.36 -2.53
N GLN A 76 -9.93 16.43 -3.22
CA GLN A 76 -8.95 17.42 -3.67
C GLN A 76 -9.09 18.62 -2.75
N LYS A 77 -7.99 19.01 -2.09
CA LYS A 77 -8.03 19.95 -0.94
C LYS A 77 -9.02 19.45 0.13
N ASP A 78 -10.15 20.13 0.31
CA ASP A 78 -11.21 19.75 1.25
C ASP A 78 -12.52 19.34 0.57
N GLU A 79 -12.58 19.38 -0.75
CA GLU A 79 -13.74 18.96 -1.53
C GLU A 79 -13.69 17.47 -1.83
N GLN A 80 -14.83 16.78 -1.68
CA GLN A 80 -14.94 15.36 -2.02
C GLN A 80 -15.07 15.20 -3.53
N VAL A 81 -14.13 14.49 -4.16
CA VAL A 81 -14.13 14.26 -5.61
C VAL A 81 -14.66 12.88 -5.98
N ARG A 82 -14.46 11.89 -5.10
CA ARG A 82 -15.03 10.54 -5.22
C ARG A 82 -15.36 9.95 -3.86
N LYS A 83 -16.41 9.13 -3.85
CA LYS A 83 -16.85 8.32 -2.70
C LYS A 83 -17.06 6.88 -3.17
N PHE A 84 -16.57 5.96 -2.37
CA PHE A 84 -16.71 4.52 -2.61
C PHE A 84 -17.44 3.86 -1.45
N ASP A 85 -17.95 2.65 -1.69
CA ASP A 85 -18.61 1.88 -0.65
C ASP A 85 -17.65 1.49 0.45
N LYS A 86 -18.18 1.46 1.68
CA LYS A 86 -17.41 1.08 2.85
C LYS A 86 -17.21 -0.43 2.83
N ILE A 87 -15.94 -0.85 2.82
CA ILE A 87 -15.57 -2.26 2.94
C ILE A 87 -15.52 -2.67 4.42
N ALA A 88 -16.05 -3.86 4.72
CA ALA A 88 -16.00 -4.43 6.06
C ALA A 88 -14.55 -4.79 6.43
N LYS A 89 -14.13 -4.32 7.61
CA LYS A 89 -12.80 -4.61 8.16
C LYS A 89 -12.89 -5.76 9.16
N LYS A 90 -11.86 -6.61 9.19
CA LYS A 90 -11.68 -7.67 10.18
C LYS A 90 -10.41 -7.38 10.97
N ARG A 91 -10.49 -7.43 12.30
CA ARG A 91 -9.32 -7.23 13.15
C ARG A 91 -8.66 -8.57 13.47
N VAL A 92 -7.42 -8.74 13.04
CA VAL A 92 -6.67 -10.01 13.17
C VAL A 92 -5.37 -9.79 13.91
N LYS A 93 -4.73 -10.87 14.35
CA LYS A 93 -3.39 -10.78 14.94
C LYS A 93 -2.35 -10.65 13.83
N ILE A 94 -1.30 -9.86 14.07
CA ILE A 94 -0.23 -9.68 13.08
C ILE A 94 0.46 -11.02 12.78
N GLU A 95 0.67 -11.86 13.80
CA GLU A 95 1.29 -13.19 13.66
C GLU A 95 0.55 -14.16 12.73
N THR A 96 -0.73 -13.89 12.42
CA THR A 96 -1.55 -14.73 11.53
C THR A 96 -1.50 -14.29 10.07
N LEU A 97 -0.87 -13.16 9.76
CA LEU A 97 -0.76 -12.65 8.40
C LEU A 97 0.39 -13.32 7.66
N LEU A 98 0.09 -13.78 6.44
CA LEU A 98 1.03 -14.50 5.59
C LEU A 98 1.60 -13.54 4.52
N PRO A 99 2.88 -13.14 4.60
CA PRO A 99 3.47 -12.26 3.61
C PRO A 99 3.69 -12.98 2.26
N SER A 100 3.44 -12.24 1.19
CA SER A 100 3.74 -12.62 -0.19
C SER A 100 5.11 -12.14 -0.72
N LYS A 101 5.86 -11.35 0.08
CA LYS A 101 7.23 -10.91 -0.23
C LYS A 101 8.26 -11.71 0.58
N ILE A 102 9.47 -11.83 0.02
CA ILE A 102 10.65 -12.40 0.70
C ILE A 102 11.54 -11.30 1.27
N GLU A 103 11.78 -10.27 0.45
CA GLU A 103 12.64 -9.15 0.77
C GLU A 103 11.82 -7.87 0.89
N LEU A 104 12.24 -6.99 1.80
CA LEU A 104 11.64 -5.69 2.08
C LEU A 104 12.70 -4.62 1.94
N ASP A 105 12.34 -3.49 1.34
CA ASP A 105 13.26 -2.38 1.15
C ASP A 105 13.51 -1.67 2.48
N LYS A 106 14.77 -1.64 2.92
CA LYS A 106 15.15 -1.02 4.19
C LYS A 106 14.88 0.48 4.19
N GLU A 107 15.11 1.18 3.09
CA GLU A 107 14.90 2.62 2.98
C GLU A 107 13.40 2.95 3.05
N GLU A 108 12.55 2.14 2.43
CA GLU A 108 11.09 2.29 2.55
C GLU A 108 10.63 2.05 3.99
N VAL A 109 11.13 1.00 4.66
CA VAL A 109 10.82 0.73 6.08
C VAL A 109 11.27 1.87 6.98
N ASP A 110 12.46 2.43 6.74
CA ASP A 110 12.98 3.56 7.49
C ASP A 110 12.16 4.85 7.25
N ALA A 111 11.68 5.08 6.02
CA ALA A 111 10.80 6.20 5.69
C ALA A 111 9.44 6.12 6.43
N MET A 112 8.95 4.91 6.74
CA MET A 112 7.71 4.73 7.50
C MET A 112 7.82 5.20 8.97
N LYS A 113 9.04 5.39 9.50
CA LYS A 113 9.26 5.85 10.89
C LYS A 113 8.59 7.18 11.19
N SER A 114 8.45 8.05 10.20
CA SER A 114 7.91 9.39 10.34
C SER A 114 6.39 9.45 10.20
N PHE A 115 5.71 8.34 9.86
CA PHE A 115 4.36 8.39 9.29
C PHE A 115 3.36 7.37 9.86
N LEU A 116 3.57 6.82 11.06
CA LEU A 116 2.55 5.95 11.66
C LEU A 116 1.25 6.73 11.92
N SER A 117 0.32 6.67 10.96
CA SER A 117 -1.07 7.04 11.17
C SER A 117 -1.75 5.91 11.96
N GLU A 118 -2.65 6.28 12.88
CA GLU A 118 -3.24 5.40 13.89
C GLU A 118 -4.14 4.26 13.36
N ALA A 119 -4.27 4.08 12.04
CA ALA A 119 -5.13 3.03 11.51
C ALA A 119 -4.67 2.56 10.13
N ILE A 120 -3.82 1.54 10.15
CA ILE A 120 -3.37 0.81 8.97
C ILE A 120 -4.33 -0.36 8.73
N VAL A 121 -4.76 -0.49 7.48
CA VAL A 121 -5.61 -1.57 6.99
C VAL A 121 -4.84 -2.28 5.91
N ILE A 122 -4.77 -3.61 5.96
CA ILE A 122 -4.00 -4.41 4.99
C ILE A 122 -4.97 -5.18 4.07
N PRO A 123 -4.83 -5.09 2.74
CA PRO A 123 -5.56 -5.94 1.83
C PRO A 123 -5.01 -7.37 1.85
N CYS A 124 -5.91 -8.34 2.01
CA CYS A 124 -5.58 -9.75 2.09
C CYS A 124 -6.45 -10.60 1.17
N ILE A 125 -5.90 -11.71 0.69
CA ILE A 125 -6.69 -12.82 0.11
C ILE A 125 -6.97 -13.81 1.23
N ASP A 126 -8.21 -14.28 1.37
CA ASP A 126 -8.54 -15.32 2.33
C ASP A 126 -8.13 -16.69 1.77
N THR A 127 -7.40 -17.47 2.56
CA THR A 127 -6.97 -18.82 2.17
C THR A 127 -7.15 -19.77 3.35
N GLU A 128 -7.16 -21.08 3.07
CA GLU A 128 -7.24 -22.11 4.12
C GLU A 128 -6.08 -22.03 5.14
N LYS A 129 -4.91 -21.55 4.71
CA LYS A 129 -3.74 -21.37 5.60
C LYS A 129 -3.81 -20.08 6.43
N GLY A 130 -4.70 -19.16 6.07
CA GLY A 130 -4.83 -17.84 6.69
C GLY A 130 -4.77 -16.67 5.68
N PRO A 131 -4.87 -15.42 6.15
CA PRO A 131 -4.91 -14.25 5.29
C PRO A 131 -3.55 -13.98 4.64
N VAL A 132 -3.50 -13.98 3.30
CA VAL A 132 -2.30 -13.67 2.52
C VAL A 132 -2.26 -12.18 2.20
N MET A 133 -1.18 -11.51 2.58
CA MET A 133 -1.01 -10.07 2.33
C MET A 133 -0.80 -9.78 0.85
N CYS A 134 -1.55 -8.81 0.33
CA CYS A 134 -1.40 -8.34 -1.05
C CYS A 134 -0.41 -7.17 -1.16
N ALA A 135 -0.36 -6.31 -0.14
CA ALA A 135 0.44 -5.10 -0.14
C ALA A 135 0.87 -4.70 1.30
N GLN A 136 1.61 -3.59 1.39
CA GLN A 136 1.97 -2.90 2.64
C GLN A 136 2.83 -3.73 3.62
N HIS A 137 3.68 -4.61 3.10
CA HIS A 137 4.58 -5.44 3.91
C HIS A 137 5.57 -4.61 4.71
N GLU A 138 6.19 -3.61 4.10
CA GLU A 138 7.15 -2.69 4.75
C GLU A 138 6.48 -1.94 5.93
N GLN A 139 5.22 -1.52 5.74
CA GLN A 139 4.42 -0.88 6.79
C GLN A 139 4.14 -1.86 7.94
N LEU A 140 3.70 -3.08 7.64
CA LEU A 140 3.43 -4.08 8.68
C LEU A 140 4.71 -4.48 9.42
N TYR A 141 5.83 -4.63 8.72
CA TYR A 141 7.13 -4.94 9.33
C TYR A 141 7.51 -3.87 10.35
N TYR A 142 7.35 -2.60 9.98
CA TYR A 142 7.61 -1.49 10.90
C TYR A 142 6.66 -1.52 12.12
N ILE A 143 5.35 -1.74 11.91
CA ILE A 143 4.36 -1.83 13.00
C ILE A 143 4.64 -2.98 13.96
N ASP A 144 5.00 -4.16 13.44
CA ASP A 144 5.31 -5.34 14.23
C ASP A 144 6.50 -5.06 15.17
N SER A 145 7.51 -4.34 14.68
CA SER A 145 8.66 -3.88 15.49
C SER A 145 8.26 -2.94 16.65
N LYS A 146 7.10 -2.28 16.55
CA LYS A 146 6.53 -1.41 17.59
C LYS A 146 5.63 -2.16 18.59
N LYS A 147 5.62 -3.49 18.58
CA LYS A 147 4.87 -4.36 19.50
C LYS A 147 3.35 -4.25 19.40
N TYR A 148 2.84 -3.78 18.26
CA TYR A 148 1.41 -3.93 17.97
C TYR A 148 1.07 -5.42 17.84
N LYS A 149 -0.10 -5.82 18.34
CA LYS A 149 -0.52 -7.23 18.31
C LYS A 149 -1.60 -7.51 17.26
N LYS A 150 -2.37 -6.49 16.89
CA LYS A 150 -3.53 -6.62 16.02
C LYS A 150 -3.62 -5.48 15.02
N ILE A 151 -4.08 -5.81 13.83
CA ILE A 151 -4.24 -4.90 12.69
C ILE A 151 -5.61 -5.13 12.05
N ASP A 152 -6.16 -4.11 11.40
CA ASP A 152 -7.34 -4.29 10.56
C ASP A 152 -6.92 -4.81 9.18
N ILE A 153 -7.71 -5.74 8.64
CA ILE A 153 -7.58 -6.22 7.27
C ILE A 153 -8.89 -6.05 6.50
N VAL A 154 -8.79 -6.06 5.19
CA VAL A 154 -9.92 -6.25 4.28
C VAL A 154 -9.62 -7.41 3.35
N TYR A 155 -10.64 -8.18 3.02
CA TYR A 155 -10.49 -9.24 2.03
C TYR A 155 -10.74 -8.68 0.63
N VAL A 156 -9.89 -9.06 -0.31
CA VAL A 156 -9.98 -8.75 -1.73
C VAL A 156 -10.14 -10.04 -2.54
N ASP A 157 -10.53 -9.88 -3.80
CA ASP A 157 -10.64 -11.00 -4.74
C ASP A 157 -9.30 -11.72 -4.94
N GLU A 158 -9.38 -12.98 -5.34
CA GLU A 158 -8.22 -13.83 -5.54
C GLU A 158 -7.30 -13.31 -6.65
N ASP A 159 -6.01 -13.16 -6.35
CA ASP A 159 -4.95 -12.87 -7.32
C ASP A 159 -3.93 -14.01 -7.39
N LYS A 160 -3.93 -14.74 -8.51
CA LYS A 160 -3.03 -15.88 -8.77
C LYS A 160 -1.55 -15.50 -8.74
N LYS A 161 -1.18 -14.26 -9.05
CA LYS A 161 0.22 -13.79 -8.97
C LYS A 161 0.63 -13.63 -7.52
N ILE A 162 -0.24 -13.06 -6.69
CA ILE A 162 0.01 -12.91 -5.24
C ILE A 162 0.10 -14.28 -4.57
N LEU A 163 -0.81 -15.21 -4.90
CA LEU A 163 -0.74 -16.58 -4.36
C LEU A 163 0.54 -17.30 -4.76
N LYS A 164 0.98 -17.19 -6.03
CA LYS A 164 2.28 -17.71 -6.47
C LYS A 164 3.46 -17.05 -5.75
N ALA A 165 3.39 -15.75 -5.48
CA ALA A 165 4.42 -15.04 -4.71
C ALA A 165 4.46 -15.53 -3.25
N ARG A 166 3.30 -15.77 -2.64
CA ARG A 166 3.19 -16.38 -1.30
C ARG A 166 3.80 -17.78 -1.25
N GLU A 167 3.54 -18.64 -2.24
CA GLU A 167 4.15 -19.98 -2.32
C GLU A 167 5.69 -19.90 -2.37
N LYS A 168 6.24 -18.93 -3.12
CA LYS A 168 7.69 -18.71 -3.16
C LYS A 168 8.22 -18.23 -1.81
N ALA A 169 7.51 -17.32 -1.15
CA ALA A 169 7.87 -16.83 0.18
C ALA A 169 7.86 -17.95 1.23
N GLU A 170 6.85 -18.83 1.19
CA GLU A 170 6.76 -20.01 2.07
C GLU A 170 7.95 -20.94 1.87
N LYS A 171 8.31 -21.25 0.62
CA LYS A 171 9.48 -22.07 0.28
C LYS A 171 10.81 -21.46 0.73
N ALA A 172 10.87 -20.13 0.82
CA ALA A 172 12.02 -19.39 1.35
C ALA A 172 12.04 -19.31 2.89
N GLY A 173 11.07 -19.93 3.58
CA GLY A 173 10.98 -19.95 5.04
C GLY A 173 10.24 -18.75 5.63
N VAL A 174 9.64 -17.89 4.81
CA VAL A 174 8.90 -16.70 5.27
C VAL A 174 7.47 -17.10 5.59
N ASN A 175 7.10 -17.13 6.87
CA ASN A 175 5.76 -17.51 7.34
C ASN A 175 5.04 -16.38 8.06
N ASN A 176 5.78 -15.36 8.49
CA ASN A 176 5.27 -14.17 9.13
C ASN A 176 6.08 -12.95 8.64
N ILE A 177 5.63 -11.74 8.99
CA ILE A 177 6.27 -10.52 8.50
C ILE A 177 7.72 -10.35 9.00
N LYS A 178 8.05 -10.78 10.22
CA LYS A 178 9.41 -10.67 10.80
C LYS A 178 10.41 -11.65 10.15
N ASP A 179 9.94 -12.67 9.44
CA ASP A 179 10.79 -13.59 8.68
C ASP A 179 11.28 -12.95 7.36
N CYS A 180 10.71 -11.82 6.94
CA CYS A 180 11.16 -11.13 5.73
C CYS A 180 12.54 -10.51 5.94
N LYS A 181 13.37 -10.53 4.89
CA LYS A 181 14.72 -9.97 4.92
C LYS A 181 14.71 -8.49 4.51
N LEU A 182 15.28 -7.62 5.34
CA LEU A 182 15.57 -6.24 4.91
C LEU A 182 16.77 -6.24 3.96
N VAL A 183 16.59 -5.62 2.79
CA VAL A 183 17.63 -5.43 1.76
C VAL A 183 17.87 -3.97 1.46
#